data_AF-A0A377BL50-F1
#
_entry.id   AF-A0A377BL50-F1
#
_cell.length_a   1.000
_cell.length_b   1.000
_cell.length_c   1.000
_cell.angle_alpha   90.00
_cell.angle_beta   90.00
_cell.angle_gamma   90.00
#
_symmetry.space_group_name_H-M   'P 1'
#
loop_
_entity.id
_entity.type
_entity.pdbx_description
1 polymer ?
#
loop_
_entity_poly.entity_id
_entity_poly.type
_entity_poly.pdbx_seq_one_letter_code
_entity_poly.pdbx_strand_id
1 'polypeptide(L)' 'MNRTDELRTARIESLVTPAELALRYPVTPGVATHVTDSRAELKNTQW' A
#
# COMPACT_ATOMS: atom_id res chain seq x y z
N MET A 1 29.96 -10.83 23.18
CA MET A 1 29.01 -10.68 22.06
C MET A 1 29.21 -9.31 21.44
N ASN A 2 29.62 -9.26 20.17
CA ASN A 2 29.83 -8.00 19.47
C ASN A 2 28.46 -7.36 19.17
N ARG A 3 28.31 -6.05 19.44
CA ARG A 3 27.03 -5.34 19.31
C ARG A 3 26.84 -4.93 17.83
N THR A 4 26.58 -5.92 16.98
CA THR A 4 26.49 -5.76 15.52
C THR A 4 25.11 -5.26 15.04
N ASP A 5 24.13 -5.16 15.93
CA ASP A 5 22.75 -4.72 15.62
C ASP A 5 22.67 -3.23 15.27
N GLU A 6 23.67 -2.44 15.70
CA GLU A 6 23.70 -0.98 15.49
C GLU A 6 24.42 -0.56 14.19
N LEU A 7 24.53 -1.46 13.20
CA LEU A 7 24.96 -1.05 11.85
C LEU A 7 23.99 0.01 11.35
N ARG A 8 24.49 1.24 11.14
CA ARG A 8 23.73 2.45 10.79
C ARG A 8 22.88 2.23 9.52
N THR A 9 21.70 1.67 9.72
CA THR A 9 20.58 1.71 8.79
C THR A 9 20.09 3.15 8.74
N ALA A 10 19.75 3.64 7.55
CA ALA A 10 19.04 4.90 7.44
C ALA A 10 17.86 4.87 8.42
N ARG A 11 17.67 5.93 9.20
CA ARG A 11 16.61 6.00 10.20
C ARG A 11 15.27 5.75 9.50
N ILE A 12 14.63 4.62 9.80
CA ILE A 12 13.30 4.30 9.28
C ILE A 12 12.32 5.07 10.14
N GLU A 13 11.56 5.97 9.52
CA GLU A 13 10.45 6.63 10.18
C GLU A 13 9.35 5.63 10.51
N SER A 14 8.56 5.91 11.54
CA SER A 14 7.45 5.04 11.92
C SER A 14 6.43 4.93 10.79
N LEU A 15 6.07 3.70 10.43
CA LEU A 15 5.02 3.45 9.46
C LEU A 15 3.65 3.88 10.01
N VAL A 16 2.77 4.36 9.12
CA VAL A 16 1.35 4.55 9.43
C VAL A 16 0.59 3.23 9.27
N THR A 17 -0.48 3.06 10.04
CA THR A 17 -1.32 1.86 9.90
C THR A 17 -2.18 1.94 8.63
N PRO A 18 -2.59 0.79 8.04
CA PRO A 18 -3.51 0.81 6.89
C PRO A 18 -4.83 1.54 7.18
N ALA A 19 -5.37 1.39 8.40
CA ALA A 19 -6.59 2.07 8.82
C ALA A 19 -6.41 3.59 8.88
N GLU A 20 -5.30 4.06 9.44
CA GLU A 20 -4.96 5.48 9.47
C GLU A 20 -4.76 6.07 8.07
N LEU A 21 -4.06 5.35 7.19
CA LEU A 21 -3.87 5.78 5.82
C LEU A 21 -5.20 5.92 5.07
N ALA A 22 -6.12 4.96 5.25
CA ALA A 22 -7.44 4.98 4.66
C ALA A 22 -8.31 6.15 5.14
N LEU A 23 -8.15 6.57 6.40
CA LEU A 23 -8.83 7.76 6.93
C LEU A 23 -8.28 9.07 6.34
N ARG A 24 -6.95 9.17 6.19
CA ARG A 24 -6.29 10.37 5.63
C ARG A 24 -6.58 10.54 4.14
N TYR A 25 -6.69 9.43 3.41
CA TYR A 25 -6.90 9.43 1.95
C TYR A 25 -8.02 8.46 1.56
N PRO A 26 -9.30 8.84 1.78
CA PRO A 26 -10.42 8.01 1.41
C PRO A 26 -10.46 7.73 -0.10
N VAL A 27 -10.67 6.46 -0.47
CA VAL A 27 -10.89 6.09 -1.87
C VAL A 27 -12.24 6.66 -2.30
N THR A 28 -12.21 7.49 -3.34
CA THR A 28 -13.44 8.07 -3.89
C THR A 28 -14.25 7.00 -4.64
N PRO A 29 -15.59 7.16 -4.73
CA PRO A 29 -16.42 6.23 -5.50
C PRO A 29 -15.93 6.03 -6.95
N GLY A 30 -15.48 7.11 -7.61
CA GLY A 30 -14.97 7.02 -8.98
C GLY A 30 -13.71 6.17 -9.11
N VAL A 31 -12.77 6.28 -8.17
CA VAL A 31 -11.56 5.44 -8.15
C VAL A 31 -11.93 3.99 -7.85
N ALA A 32 -12.87 3.75 -6.93
CA ALA A 32 -13.34 2.40 -6.62
C ALA A 32 -14.01 1.73 -7.82
N THR A 33 -14.88 2.43 -8.54
CA THR A 33 -15.51 1.94 -9.79
C THR A 33 -14.45 1.61 -10.83
N HIS A 34 -13.55 2.56 -11.11
CA HIS A 34 -12.52 2.36 -12.14
C HIS A 34 -11.64 1.14 -11.86
N VAL A 35 -11.15 0.97 -10.62
CA VAL A 35 -10.34 -0.20 -10.25
C VAL A 35 -11.12 -1.51 -10.38
N THR A 36 -12.41 -1.49 -10.06
CA THR A 36 -13.29 -2.66 -10.16
C THR A 36 -13.51 -3.06 -11.62
N ASP A 37 -13.81 -2.09 -12.48
CA ASP A 37 -14.03 -2.33 -13.92
C ASP A 37 -12.76 -2.84 -14.59
N SER A 38 -11.61 -2.19 -14.35
CA SER A 38 -10.33 -2.65 -14.90
C SER A 38 -9.96 -4.07 -14.43
N ARG A 39 -10.27 -4.43 -13.18
CA ARG A 39 -10.08 -5.81 -12.70
C ARG A 39 -10.92 -6.80 -13.51
N ALA A 40 -12.18 -6.46 -13.77
CA ALA A 40 -13.08 -7.31 -14.53
C ALA A 40 -12.60 -7.48 -15.99
N GLU A 41 -12.16 -6.41 -16.62
CA GLU A 41 -11.58 -6.42 -17.98
C GLU A 41 -10.33 -7.31 -18.07
N LEU A 42 -9.39 -7.15 -17.13
CA LEU A 42 -8.18 -7.97 -17.08
C LEU A 42 -8.49 -9.46 -16.88
N LYS A 43 -9.47 -9.78 -16.02
CA LYS A 43 -9.92 -11.16 -15.81
C LYS A 43 -10.52 -11.78 -17.06
N ASN A 44 -11.20 -10.98 -17.87
CA ASN A 44 -11.84 -11.44 -19.11
C ASN A 44 -10.87 -11.45 -20.30
N THR A 45 -9.68 -10.87 -20.15
CA THR A 45 -8.60 -10.94 -21.14
C THR A 45 -7.91 -12.29 -21.02
N GLN A 46 -8.09 -13.16 -22.02
CA GLN A 46 -7.52 -14.50 -22.06
C GLN A 46 -6.02 -14.43 -22.41
N TRP A 47 -5.16 -14.90 -21.50
CA TRP A 47 -3.74 -15.20 -21.72
C TRP A 47 -3.54 -16.71 -21.73
#